data_AF-A0A834M9G1-F1
#
_entry.id   AF-A0A834M9G1-F1
#
_cell.length_a   1.000
_cell.length_b   1.000
_cell.length_c   1.000
_cell.angle_alpha   90.00
_cell.angle_beta   90.00
_cell.angle_gamma   90.00
#
_symmetry.space_group_name_H-M   'P 1'
#
loop_
_entity.id
_entity.type
_entity.pdbx_description
1 polymer ?
#
loop_
_entity_poly.entity_id
_entity_poly.type
_entity_poly.pdbx_seq_one_letter_code
_entity_poly.pdbx_strand_id
1 'polypeptide(L)'
;MIIAAVYAYVQMVKLDVNKAAHNGMDNFLLLMCLPAFFVHGIFSIIPAILFGNVLAVIGIVFEIIQVLIQTPFTIDGMARSSNTINLRKTKPGREMVTFLVICNVAMWIMQTFEVKSHGLDQYRQEFYSKELWSIVGHMCLPLMMFYRFHASACIGDIWKYAYIPSGH
;
A
#
# COMPACT_ATOMS: atom_id res chain seq x y z
N MET A 1 2.01 9.16 -3.86
CA MET A 1 2.55 7.83 -3.51
C MET A 1 3.02 7.01 -4.70
N ILE A 2 2.24 6.87 -5.78
CA ILE A 2 2.64 6.09 -6.98
C ILE A 2 4.04 6.48 -7.47
N ILE A 3 4.26 7.76 -7.78
CA ILE A 3 5.55 8.27 -8.29
C ILE A 3 6.68 7.98 -7.30
N ALA A 4 6.45 8.23 -6.00
CA ALA A 4 7.44 7.96 -4.96
C ALA A 4 7.78 6.46 -4.86
N ALA A 5 6.79 5.57 -4.98
CA ALA A 5 6.99 4.12 -4.98
C ALA A 5 7.80 3.68 -6.21
N VAL A 6 7.47 4.18 -7.40
CA VAL A 6 8.25 3.88 -8.62
C VAL A 6 9.68 4.38 -8.49
N TYR A 7 9.87 5.63 -8.05
CA TYR A 7 11.21 6.20 -7.88
C TYR A 7 12.00 5.45 -6.80
N ALA A 8 11.40 5.17 -5.65
CA ALA A 8 12.02 4.38 -4.59
C ALA A 8 12.43 3.01 -5.12
N TYR A 9 11.55 2.34 -5.88
CA TYR A 9 11.85 1.04 -6.42
C TYR A 9 13.06 1.06 -7.38
N VAL A 10 13.09 2.01 -8.32
CA VAL A 10 14.23 2.18 -9.23
C VAL A 10 15.55 2.46 -8.49
N GLN A 11 15.51 3.19 -7.37
CA GLN A 11 16.70 3.45 -6.56
C GLN A 11 17.11 2.24 -5.72
N MET A 12 16.15 1.50 -5.17
CA MET A 12 16.37 0.34 -4.31
C MET A 12 16.89 -0.87 -5.08
N VAL A 13 16.54 -1.02 -6.36
CA VAL A 13 17.08 -2.09 -7.23
C VAL A 13 18.61 -2.00 -7.39
N LYS A 14 19.21 -0.83 -7.13
CA LYS A 14 20.68 -0.65 -7.12
C LYS A 14 21.36 -1.31 -5.92
N LEU A 15 20.59 -1.67 -4.89
CA LEU A 15 21.06 -2.39 -3.72
C LEU A 15 21.15 -3.89 -4.01
N ASP A 16 22.01 -4.56 -3.26
CA ASP A 16 22.25 -5.99 -3.43
C ASP A 16 21.09 -6.81 -2.88
N VAL A 17 20.87 -8.00 -3.43
CA VAL A 17 19.85 -8.93 -2.93
C VAL A 17 20.40 -9.68 -1.71
N ASN A 18 19.74 -9.53 -0.56
CA ASN A 18 20.04 -10.26 0.66
C ASN A 18 19.32 -11.60 0.68
N LYS A 19 20.02 -12.67 0.29
CA LYS A 19 19.46 -14.04 0.29
C LYS A 19 19.15 -14.59 1.68
N ALA A 20 19.73 -14.01 2.73
CA ALA A 20 19.47 -14.40 4.12
C ALA A 20 18.24 -13.69 4.71
N ALA A 21 17.59 -12.78 3.97
CA ALA A 21 16.42 -12.07 4.44
C ALA A 21 15.24 -13.03 4.63
N HIS A 22 14.73 -13.10 5.87
CA HIS A 22 13.62 -13.97 6.24
C HIS A 22 12.34 -13.14 6.42
N ASN A 23 11.74 -12.75 5.30
CA ASN A 23 10.53 -11.88 5.27
C ASN A 23 9.28 -12.65 4.81
N GLY A 24 9.28 -13.98 4.92
CA GLY A 24 8.21 -14.84 4.38
C GLY A 24 6.84 -14.53 4.98
N MET A 25 6.79 -14.26 6.29
CA MET A 25 5.56 -13.90 6.98
C MET A 25 5.03 -12.54 6.51
N ASP A 26 5.89 -11.52 6.45
CA ASP A 26 5.48 -10.16 6.04
C ASP A 26 4.99 -10.15 4.59
N ASN A 27 5.67 -10.89 3.70
CA ASN A 27 5.25 -11.07 2.32
C ASN A 27 3.86 -11.71 2.23
N PHE A 28 3.61 -12.75 3.04
CA PHE A 28 2.31 -13.41 3.08
C PHE A 28 1.21 -12.46 3.56
N LEU A 29 1.46 -11.70 4.63
CA LEU A 29 0.50 -10.75 5.19
C LEU A 29 0.16 -9.63 4.18
N LEU A 30 1.14 -9.09 3.46
CA LEU A 30 0.90 -8.09 2.41
C LEU A 30 0.05 -8.65 1.27
N LEU A 31 0.36 -9.86 0.79
CA LEU A 31 -0.33 -10.49 -0.33
C LEU A 31 -1.75 -10.94 0.05
N MET A 32 -1.95 -11.44 1.27
CA MET A 32 -3.26 -11.85 1.80
C MET A 32 -4.28 -10.70 1.76
N CYS A 33 -3.82 -9.45 1.92
CA CYS A 33 -4.72 -8.30 1.97
C CYS A 33 -5.08 -7.74 0.59
N LEU A 34 -4.31 -8.08 -0.45
CA LEU A 34 -4.53 -7.56 -1.81
C LEU A 34 -5.94 -7.82 -2.35
N PRO A 35 -6.53 -9.02 -2.23
CA PRO A 35 -7.86 -9.30 -2.76
C PRO A 35 -8.93 -8.33 -2.25
N ALA A 36 -8.80 -7.82 -1.00
CA ALA A 36 -9.76 -6.88 -0.43
C ALA A 36 -9.84 -5.57 -1.22
N PHE A 37 -8.71 -5.07 -1.72
CA PHE A 37 -8.67 -3.85 -2.56
C PHE A 37 -9.42 -4.07 -3.87
N PHE A 38 -9.26 -5.23 -4.51
CA PHE A 38 -9.96 -5.54 -5.76
C PHE A 38 -11.45 -5.72 -5.56
N VAL A 39 -11.87 -6.47 -4.54
CA VAL A 39 -13.30 -6.67 -4.24
C VAL A 39 -13.96 -5.33 -3.91
N HIS A 40 -13.38 -4.56 -2.98
CA HIS A 40 -13.91 -3.23 -2.66
C HIS A 40 -13.91 -2.30 -3.88
N GLY A 41 -12.84 -2.31 -4.69
CA GLY A 41 -12.71 -1.51 -5.90
C GLY A 41 -13.77 -1.82 -6.96
N ILE A 42 -14.01 -3.11 -7.25
CA ILE A 42 -15.03 -3.56 -8.22
C ILE A 42 -16.42 -3.13 -7.76
N PHE A 43 -16.77 -3.39 -6.50
CA PHE A 43 -18.06 -2.96 -5.96
C PHE A 43 -18.18 -1.44 -5.90
N SER A 44 -17.08 -0.70 -5.74
CA SER A 44 -17.12 0.76 -5.70
C SER A 44 -17.20 1.41 -7.09
N ILE A 45 -16.56 0.84 -8.11
CA ILE A 45 -16.40 1.49 -9.43
C ILE A 45 -17.66 1.40 -10.29
N ILE A 46 -18.41 0.29 -10.21
CA ILE A 46 -19.66 0.09 -10.96
C ILE A 46 -20.67 1.20 -10.68
N PRO A 47 -21.09 1.45 -9.42
CA PRO A 47 -22.01 2.54 -9.13
C PRO A 47 -21.39 3.91 -9.41
N ALA A 48 -20.08 4.09 -9.23
CA ALA A 48 -19.43 5.37 -9.53
C ALA A 48 -19.55 5.74 -11.02
N ILE A 49 -19.44 4.76 -11.93
CA ILE A 49 -19.64 4.98 -13.38
C ILE A 49 -21.11 5.29 -13.68
N LEU A 50 -22.05 4.49 -13.15
CA LEU A 50 -23.47 4.63 -13.46
C LEU A 50 -24.07 5.95 -12.97
N PHE A 51 -23.61 6.44 -11.82
CA PHE A 51 -24.05 7.72 -11.25
C PHE A 51 -23.16 8.90 -11.70
N GLY A 52 -22.21 8.70 -12.62
CA GLY A 52 -21.37 9.77 -13.18
C GLY A 52 -20.37 10.39 -12.20
N ASN A 53 -20.01 9.70 -11.12
CA ASN A 53 -19.04 10.18 -10.13
C ASN A 53 -17.59 9.94 -10.59
N VAL A 54 -17.12 10.80 -11.49
CA VAL A 54 -15.79 10.71 -12.11
C VAL A 54 -14.65 10.74 -11.08
N LEU A 55 -14.77 11.56 -10.04
CA LEU A 55 -13.74 11.65 -9.00
C LEU A 55 -13.60 10.33 -8.23
N ALA A 56 -14.72 9.67 -7.91
CA ALA A 56 -14.68 8.36 -7.27
C ALA A 56 -14.03 7.31 -8.18
N VAL A 57 -14.36 7.30 -9.48
CA VAL A 57 -13.72 6.39 -10.45
C VAL A 57 -12.20 6.59 -10.48
N ILE A 58 -11.74 7.83 -10.60
CA ILE A 58 -10.29 8.15 -10.61
C ILE A 58 -9.63 7.70 -9.31
N GLY A 59 -10.25 8.00 -8.16
CA GLY A 59 -9.73 7.61 -6.85
C GLY A 59 -9.57 6.09 -6.71
N ILE A 60 -10.58 5.32 -7.13
CA ILE A 60 -10.56 3.85 -7.08
C ILE A 60 -9.47 3.29 -7.99
N VAL A 61 -9.37 3.78 -9.23
CA VAL A 61 -8.35 3.33 -10.19
C VAL A 61 -6.95 3.63 -9.66
N PHE A 62 -6.74 4.82 -9.10
CA PHE A 62 -5.45 5.19 -8.51
C PHE A 62 -5.13 4.36 -7.28
N GLU A 63 -6.10 4.03 -6.43
CA GLU A 63 -5.87 3.16 -5.27
C GLU A 63 -5.37 1.76 -5.70
N ILE A 64 -6.02 1.15 -6.70
CA ILE A 64 -5.62 -0.16 -7.23
C ILE A 64 -4.20 -0.11 -7.81
N ILE A 65 -3.93 0.87 -8.69
CA ILE A 65 -2.60 1.05 -9.29
C ILE A 65 -1.54 1.25 -8.20
N GLN A 66 -1.86 2.05 -7.20
CA GLN A 66 -0.93 2.40 -6.12
C GLN A 66 -0.55 1.18 -5.29
N VAL A 67 -1.51 0.32 -4.92
CA VAL A 67 -1.27 -0.90 -4.15
C VAL A 67 -0.53 -1.96 -4.99
N LEU A 68 -0.85 -2.06 -6.28
CA LEU A 68 -0.16 -2.95 -7.22
C LEU A 68 1.31 -2.59 -7.42
N ILE A 69 1.66 -1.30 -7.40
CA ILE A 69 3.04 -0.85 -7.51
C ILE A 69 3.77 -0.93 -6.17
N GLN A 70 3.11 -0.57 -5.06
CA GLN A 70 3.74 -0.53 -3.75
C GLN A 70 4.08 -1.92 -3.23
N THR A 71 3.21 -2.91 -3.42
CA THR A 71 3.42 -4.27 -2.88
C THR A 71 4.72 -4.93 -3.36
N PRO A 72 5.00 -5.03 -4.67
CA PRO A 72 6.26 -5.61 -5.14
C PRO A 72 7.46 -4.77 -4.71
N PHE A 73 7.34 -3.43 -4.68
CA PHE A 73 8.38 -2.55 -4.13
C PHE A 73 8.71 -2.91 -2.67
N THR A 74 7.70 -3.09 -1.82
CA THR A 74 7.90 -3.41 -0.40
C THR A 74 8.54 -4.80 -0.25
N ILE A 75 8.01 -5.81 -0.95
CA ILE A 75 8.52 -7.18 -0.89
C ILE A 75 9.99 -7.26 -1.35
N ASP A 76 10.29 -6.69 -2.52
CA ASP A 76 11.67 -6.66 -3.04
C ASP A 76 12.56 -5.82 -2.13
N GLY A 77 12.12 -4.64 -1.71
CA GLY A 77 12.89 -3.73 -0.88
C GLY A 77 13.29 -4.31 0.47
N MET A 78 12.44 -5.14 1.10
CA MET A 78 12.80 -5.85 2.34
C MET A 78 13.87 -6.92 2.12
N ALA A 79 14.02 -7.42 0.90
CA ALA A 79 15.06 -8.37 0.51
C ALA A 79 16.34 -7.69 -0.02
N ARG A 80 16.47 -6.37 0.10
CA ARG A 80 17.65 -5.59 -0.34
C ARG A 80 18.57 -5.25 0.83
N SER A 81 19.87 -5.15 0.56
CA SER A 81 20.90 -4.72 1.50
C SER A 81 22.03 -3.97 0.79
N SER A 82 22.88 -3.27 1.55
CA SER A 82 23.98 -2.48 0.99
C SER A 82 25.34 -3.09 1.38
N ASN A 83 25.94 -3.90 0.51
CA ASN A 83 27.25 -4.50 0.79
C ASN A 83 28.43 -3.56 0.48
N THR A 84 28.23 -2.60 -0.40
CA THR A 84 29.26 -1.62 -0.79
C THR A 84 29.24 -0.37 0.11
N ILE A 85 30.41 0.12 0.52
CA ILE A 85 30.56 1.33 1.35
C ILE A 85 29.90 2.56 0.69
N ASN A 86 30.02 2.69 -0.64
CA ASN A 86 29.43 3.80 -1.38
C ASN A 86 27.89 3.82 -1.24
N LEU A 87 27.22 2.68 -1.46
CA LEU A 87 25.76 2.56 -1.33
C LEU A 87 25.28 2.84 0.11
N ARG A 88 26.05 2.44 1.12
CA ARG A 88 25.76 2.75 2.53
C ARG A 88 25.87 4.25 2.85
N LYS A 89 26.73 4.98 2.15
CA LYS A 89 26.88 6.44 2.29
C LYS A 89 25.79 7.18 1.53
N THR A 90 25.54 6.81 0.27
CA THR A 90 24.58 7.52 -0.61
C THR A 90 23.13 7.21 -0.29
N LYS A 91 22.83 6.01 0.26
CA LYS A 91 21.50 5.58 0.70
C LYS A 91 20.41 5.87 -0.35
N PRO A 92 20.56 5.32 -1.58
CA PRO A 92 19.73 5.71 -2.72
C PRO A 92 18.25 5.43 -2.43
N GLY A 93 17.39 6.43 -2.62
CA GLY A 93 15.94 6.28 -2.45
C GLY A 93 15.42 6.41 -1.02
N ARG A 94 16.29 6.57 -0.01
CA ARG A 94 15.91 6.60 1.41
C ARG A 94 14.86 7.65 1.76
N GLU A 95 14.94 8.83 1.15
CA GLU A 95 13.98 9.90 1.36
C GLU A 95 12.57 9.51 0.89
N MET A 96 12.47 8.83 -0.26
CA MET A 96 11.19 8.34 -0.75
C MET A 96 10.64 7.20 0.11
N VAL A 97 11.52 6.33 0.63
CA VAL A 97 11.13 5.31 1.63
C VAL A 97 10.52 5.98 2.86
N THR A 98 11.16 7.02 3.42
CA THR A 98 10.62 7.80 4.54
C THR A 98 9.27 8.44 4.21
N PHE A 99 9.15 9.08 3.06
CA PHE A 99 7.89 9.66 2.59
C PHE A 99 6.78 8.62 2.50
N LEU A 100 7.07 7.43 1.96
CA LEU A 100 6.11 6.35 1.83
C LEU A 100 5.65 5.80 3.19
N VAL A 101 6.52 5.72 4.20
CA VAL A 101 6.11 5.37 5.58
C VAL A 101 5.06 6.37 6.08
N ILE A 102 5.37 7.67 6.00
CA ILE A 102 4.48 8.74 6.47
C ILE A 102 3.13 8.68 5.74
N CYS A 103 3.13 8.54 4.42
CA CYS A 103 1.89 8.47 3.65
C CYS A 103 1.04 7.23 3.98
N ASN A 104 1.65 6.06 4.20
CA ASN A 104 0.89 4.87 4.57
C ASN A 104 0.26 5.02 5.95
N VAL A 105 1.00 5.54 6.94
CA VAL A 105 0.47 5.83 8.27
C VAL A 105 -0.66 6.86 8.18
N ALA A 106 -0.48 7.95 7.41
CA ALA A 106 -1.51 8.96 7.24
C ALA A 106 -2.79 8.40 6.61
N MET A 107 -2.68 7.57 5.55
CA MET A 107 -3.84 6.92 4.96
C MET A 107 -4.51 5.93 5.91
N TRP A 108 -3.73 5.16 6.67
CA TRP A 108 -4.28 4.25 7.67
C TRP A 108 -5.07 5.01 8.76
N ILE A 109 -4.52 6.12 9.26
CA ILE A 109 -5.20 7.02 10.21
C ILE A 109 -6.47 7.57 9.59
N MET A 110 -6.41 8.09 8.36
CA MET A 110 -7.59 8.59 7.65
C MET A 110 -8.67 7.51 7.54
N GLN A 111 -8.33 6.31 7.08
CA GLN A 111 -9.28 5.20 6.98
C GLN A 111 -9.88 4.80 8.34
N THR A 112 -9.13 4.94 9.44
CA THR A 112 -9.58 4.60 10.79
C THR A 112 -10.56 5.63 11.36
N PHE A 113 -10.29 6.93 11.14
CA PHE A 113 -11.06 8.02 11.74
C PHE A 113 -12.02 8.72 10.78
N GLU A 114 -11.99 8.38 9.49
CA GLU A 114 -12.91 8.93 8.50
C GLU A 114 -14.34 8.53 8.86
N VAL A 115 -15.08 9.50 9.37
CA VAL A 115 -16.53 9.42 9.50
C VAL A 115 -17.07 9.43 8.08
N LYS A 116 -17.52 8.27 7.59
CA LYS A 116 -18.22 8.19 6.31
C LYS A 116 -19.46 9.07 6.36
N SER A 117 -19.35 10.29 5.82
CA SER A 117 -20.46 11.22 5.72
C SER A 117 -21.60 10.53 4.99
N HIS A 118 -22.81 10.58 5.56
CA HIS A 118 -24.01 9.96 5.01
C HIS A 118 -24.24 10.34 3.53
N GLY A 119 -23.76 11.48 3.04
CA GLY A 119 -23.93 11.91 1.65
C GLY A 119 -22.92 11.33 0.64
N LEU A 120 -21.69 10.97 1.04
CA LEU A 120 -20.66 10.50 0.09
C LEU A 120 -20.79 9.01 -0.24
N ASP A 121 -21.37 8.21 0.67
CA ASP A 121 -21.54 6.76 0.51
C ASP A 121 -22.97 6.38 0.05
N GLN A 122 -23.87 7.35 -0.04
CA GLN A 122 -25.30 7.15 -0.30
C GLN A 122 -25.57 6.49 -1.65
N TYR A 123 -24.87 6.90 -2.71
CA TYR A 123 -25.07 6.34 -4.06
C TYR A 123 -24.71 4.83 -4.15
N ARG A 124 -23.77 4.36 -3.32
CA ARG A 124 -23.40 2.93 -3.28
C ARG A 124 -24.47 2.09 -2.60
N GLN A 125 -25.05 2.62 -1.52
CA GLN A 125 -26.18 2.00 -0.82
C GLN A 125 -27.45 2.02 -1.68
N GLU A 126 -27.67 3.09 -2.44
CA GLU A 126 -28.79 3.20 -3.39
C GLU A 126 -28.70 2.17 -4.51
N PHE A 127 -27.48 1.91 -5.03
CA PHE A 127 -27.27 0.93 -6.08
C PHE A 127 -27.37 -0.54 -5.62
N TYR A 128 -26.79 -0.88 -4.45
CA TYR A 128 -26.67 -2.28 -4.02
C TYR A 128 -27.62 -2.72 -2.91
N SER A 129 -28.24 -1.80 -2.17
CA SER A 129 -28.73 -1.94 -0.79
C SER A 129 -27.70 -1.63 0.29
N LYS A 130 -28.20 -1.17 1.45
CA LYS A 130 -27.39 -0.86 2.62
C LYS A 130 -26.72 -2.11 3.19
N GLU A 131 -27.42 -3.24 3.18
CA GLU A 131 -26.99 -4.52 3.71
C GLU A 131 -25.80 -5.06 2.93
N LEU A 132 -25.92 -5.15 1.60
CA LEU A 132 -24.85 -5.63 0.74
C LEU A 132 -23.60 -4.74 0.81
N TRP A 133 -23.79 -3.42 0.79
CA TRP A 133 -22.68 -2.48 0.91
C TRP A 133 -22.00 -2.58 2.29
N SER A 134 -22.77 -2.76 3.36
CA SER A 134 -22.23 -2.96 4.72
C SER A 134 -21.41 -4.25 4.82
N ILE A 135 -21.85 -5.34 4.20
CA ILE A 135 -21.11 -6.61 4.17
C ILE A 135 -19.76 -6.42 3.47
N VAL A 136 -19.75 -5.81 2.28
CA VAL A 136 -18.51 -5.52 1.54
C VAL A 136 -17.57 -4.64 2.38
N GLY A 137 -18.10 -3.59 3.00
CA GLY A 137 -17.34 -2.70 3.86
C GLY A 137 -16.71 -3.42 5.07
N HIS A 138 -17.50 -4.21 5.80
CA HIS A 138 -17.02 -4.92 6.99
C HIS A 138 -15.98 -6.00 6.68
N MET A 139 -16.04 -6.62 5.49
CA MET A 139 -15.03 -7.61 5.08
C MET A 139 -13.75 -6.95 4.55
N CYS A 140 -13.88 -5.94 3.69
CA CYS A 140 -12.73 -5.42 2.94
C CYS A 140 -11.96 -4.33 3.70
N LEU A 141 -12.66 -3.40 4.36
CA LEU A 141 -12.03 -2.23 4.96
C LEU A 141 -11.02 -2.60 6.06
N PRO A 142 -11.28 -3.55 6.97
CA PRO A 142 -10.29 -3.96 7.97
C PRO A 142 -9.01 -4.52 7.35
N LEU A 143 -9.13 -5.32 6.28
CA LEU A 143 -7.99 -5.88 5.57
C LEU A 143 -7.20 -4.79 4.83
N MET A 144 -7.89 -3.84 4.21
CA MET A 144 -7.25 -2.69 3.56
C MET A 144 -6.50 -1.81 4.58
N MET A 145 -7.11 -1.53 5.73
CA MET A 145 -6.47 -0.79 6.83
C MET A 145 -5.25 -1.55 7.36
N PHE A 146 -5.38 -2.86 7.58
CA PHE A 146 -4.28 -3.69 8.03
C PHE A 146 -3.12 -3.68 7.02
N TYR A 147 -3.40 -3.75 5.71
CA TYR A 147 -2.37 -3.59 4.68
C TYR A 147 -1.64 -2.25 4.81
N ARG A 148 -2.34 -1.13 4.98
CA ARG A 148 -1.69 0.20 5.10
C ARG A 148 -0.78 0.27 6.32
N PHE A 149 -1.27 -0.21 7.46
CA PHE A 149 -0.48 -0.28 8.69
C PHE A 149 0.75 -1.18 8.52
N HIS A 150 0.55 -2.42 8.08
CA HIS A 150 1.62 -3.40 7.96
C HIS A 150 2.65 -2.99 6.90
N ALA A 151 2.21 -2.49 5.74
CA ALA A 151 3.11 -1.94 4.72
C ALA A 151 3.95 -0.78 5.26
N SER A 152 3.41 0.07 6.15
CA SER A 152 4.21 1.13 6.78
C SER A 152 5.32 0.57 7.67
N ALA A 153 5.04 -0.50 8.43
CA ALA A 153 6.04 -1.19 9.25
C ALA A 153 7.12 -1.84 8.39
N CYS A 154 6.73 -2.60 7.36
CA CYS A 154 7.66 -3.21 6.40
C CYS A 154 8.56 -2.17 5.71
N ILE A 155 8.01 -1.04 5.27
CA ILE A 155 8.80 0.04 4.65
C ILE A 155 9.71 0.72 5.70
N GLY A 156 9.29 0.78 6.96
CA GLY A 156 10.15 1.17 8.08
C GLY A 156 11.35 0.24 8.25
N ASP A 157 11.15 -1.07 8.10
CA ASP A 157 12.24 -2.05 8.12
C ASP A 157 13.17 -1.89 6.92
N ILE A 158 12.66 -1.59 5.71
CA ILE A 158 13.50 -1.21 4.57
C ILE A 158 14.39 -0.02 4.94
N TRP A 159 13.81 1.04 5.54
CA TRP A 159 14.58 2.23 5.92
C TRP A 159 15.69 1.92 6.92
N LYS A 160 15.44 0.98 7.84
CA LYS A 160 16.38 0.58 8.90
C LYS A 160 17.46 -0.36 8.39
N TYR A 161 17.10 -1.39 7.61
CA TYR A 161 17.97 -2.52 7.31
C TYR A 161 18.50 -2.56 5.86
N ALA A 162 17.88 -1.89 4.89
CA ALA A 162 18.37 -1.98 3.50
C ALA A 162 19.75 -1.32 3.29
N TYR A 163 20.17 -0.46 4.21
CA TYR A 163 21.42 0.29 4.14
C TYR A 163 22.54 -0.26 5.05
N ILE A 164 22.39 -1.50 5.52
CA ILE A 164 23.44 -2.23 6.26
C ILE A 164 23.94 -3.44 5.43
N PRO A 165 25.12 -4.02 5.75
CA PRO A 165 25.64 -5.20 5.07
C PRO A 165 24.72 -6.43 5.25
N SER A 166 24.74 -7.34 4.28
CA SER A 166 24.00 -8.61 4.35
C SER A 166 24.58 -9.51 5.46
N GLY A 167 23.71 -10.24 6.19
CA GLY A 167 24.13 -11.17 7.24
C GLY A 167 23.86 -10.69 8.67
N HIS A 168 23.18 -9.55 8.82
CA HIS A 168 22.53 -9.12 10.05
C HIS A 168 21.02 -9.13 9.88
#